data_AF-A0A8X6ID68-F1
#
_entry.id   AF-A0A8X6ID68-F1
#
_cell.length_a   1.000
_cell.length_b   1.000
_cell.length_c   1.000
_cell.angle_alpha   90.00
_cell.angle_beta   90.00
_cell.angle_gamma   90.00
#
_symmetry.space_group_name_H-M   'P 1'
#
loop_
_entity.id
_entity.type
_entity.pdbx_description
1 polymer ?
#
loop_
_entity_poly.entity_id
_entity_poly.type
_entity_poly.pdbx_seq_one_letter_code
_entity_poly.pdbx_strand_id
1 'polypeptide(L)'
;MRLILSTSWTRSLTLAKITKIRPVFVATAREGGKPSLNDVLHKGPSLIELIPDILDRFGLYPIVLSADIEKAFPQLVVVLEHRDFLRFFYPLEESREMVYQHCQVVFGVCLFKSILIGGCFKSFA
;
A
#
# COMPACT_ATOMS: atom_id res chain seq x y z
N MET A 1 -7.26 12.11 9.39
CA MET A 1 -6.27 12.01 8.30
C MET A 1 -6.91 11.20 7.19
N ARG A 2 -6.85 11.67 5.94
CA ARG A 2 -7.66 11.16 4.82
C ARG A 2 -6.72 10.79 3.67
N LEU A 3 -6.95 9.63 3.04
CA LEU A 3 -6.30 9.28 1.77
C LEU A 3 -7.05 9.98 0.64
N ILE A 4 -6.36 10.82 -0.12
CA ILE A 4 -6.93 11.52 -1.27
C ILE A 4 -6.69 10.68 -2.52
N LEU A 5 -7.75 10.43 -3.30
CA LEU A 5 -7.65 9.93 -4.67
C LEU A 5 -7.18 11.07 -5.56
N SER A 6 -5.95 10.99 -6.07
CA SER A 6 -5.48 11.91 -7.11
C SER A 6 -6.11 11.49 -8.44
N THR A 7 -7.18 12.17 -8.86
CA THR A 7 -7.72 12.02 -10.21
C THR A 7 -7.36 13.22 -11.07
N SER A 8 -6.23 13.16 -11.78
CA SER A 8 -5.94 14.09 -12.87
C SER A 8 -6.72 13.64 -14.11
N TRP A 9 -7.88 14.26 -14.36
CA TRP A 9 -8.69 14.01 -15.55
C TRP A 9 -8.32 14.98 -16.66
N THR A 10 -7.88 14.46 -17.81
CA THR A 10 -8.15 15.07 -19.12
C THR A 10 -8.91 14.03 -19.95
N ARG A 11 -10.18 14.34 -20.20
CA ARG A 11 -11.10 13.53 -20.98
C ARG A 11 -10.91 13.93 -22.45
N SER A 12 -10.23 13.11 -23.24
CA SER A 12 -10.29 13.19 -24.71
C SER A 12 -10.71 11.82 -25.23
N LEU A 13 -11.97 11.73 -25.66
CA LEU A 13 -12.56 10.54 -26.27
C LEU A 13 -12.15 10.51 -27.74
N THR A 14 -11.11 9.76 -28.08
CA THR A 14 -10.90 9.23 -29.43
C THR A 14 -10.49 7.77 -29.35
N LEU A 15 -10.97 7.02 -30.35
CA LEU A 15 -10.98 5.58 -30.54
C LEU A 15 -9.62 4.88 -30.27
N ALA A 16 -9.27 4.60 -29.01
CA ALA A 16 -8.01 3.94 -28.66
C ALA A 16 -8.18 3.05 -27.42
N LYS A 17 -7.86 1.75 -27.58
CA LYS A 17 -7.50 0.75 -26.57
C LYS A 17 -7.77 1.18 -25.11
N ILE A 18 -8.81 0.64 -24.48
CA ILE A 18 -9.16 0.93 -23.09
C ILE A 18 -7.90 0.76 -22.22
N THR A 19 -7.29 1.86 -21.83
CA THR A 19 -6.12 1.87 -20.97
C THR A 19 -6.58 1.48 -19.57
N LYS A 20 -5.95 0.45 -19.00
CA LYS A 20 -6.27 -0.01 -17.65
C LYS A 20 -5.93 1.09 -16.64
N ILE A 21 -6.95 1.76 -16.12
CA ILE A 21 -6.80 2.78 -15.07
C ILE A 21 -6.40 2.08 -13.77
N ARG A 22 -5.43 2.64 -13.05
CA ARG A 22 -4.99 2.17 -11.73
C ARG A 22 -5.13 3.31 -10.71
N PRO A 23 -6.14 3.28 -9.82
CA PRO A 23 -6.26 4.28 -8.78
C PRO A 23 -5.08 4.17 -7.80
N VAL A 24 -4.52 5.32 -7.42
CA VAL A 24 -3.40 5.42 -6.48
C VAL A 24 -3.85 6.20 -5.26
N PHE A 25 -3.63 5.62 -4.08
CA PHE A 25 -3.94 6.24 -2.79
C PHE A 25 -2.70 6.88 -2.20
N VAL A 26 -2.77 8.18 -1.92
CA VAL A 26 -1.61 8.94 -1.44
C VAL A 26 -1.71 9.17 0.07
N ALA A 27 -0.86 8.48 0.82
CA ALA A 27 -0.78 8.59 2.29
C ALA A 27 0.07 9.76 2.80
N THR A 28 0.70 10.51 1.89
CA THR A 28 1.47 11.72 2.19
C THR A 28 0.64 13.01 2.08
N ALA A 29 -0.63 12.91 1.67
CA ALA A 29 -1.51 14.06 1.58
C ALA A 29 -1.71 14.71 2.97
N ARG A 30 -1.61 16.04 3.01
CA ARG A 30 -1.79 16.86 4.22
C ARG A 30 -3.02 17.75 4.07
N GLU A 31 -3.77 17.89 5.14
CA GLU A 31 -4.94 18.77 5.21
C GLU A 31 -4.62 19.91 6.18
N GLY A 32 -4.52 21.15 5.68
CA GLY A 32 -4.46 22.37 6.49
C GLY A 32 -3.56 22.29 7.73
N GLY A 33 -2.24 22.13 7.54
CA GLY A 33 -1.26 22.10 8.63
C GLY A 33 -1.26 20.83 9.49
N LYS A 34 -2.19 19.89 9.28
CA LYS A 34 -2.20 18.59 9.97
C LYS A 34 -1.14 17.65 9.37
N PRO A 35 -0.57 16.74 10.17
CA PRO A 35 0.34 15.73 9.66
C PRO A 35 -0.34 14.85 8.60
N SER A 36 0.44 14.22 7.72
CA SER A 36 -0.06 13.19 6.79
C SER A 36 -0.16 11.83 7.48
N LEU A 37 -0.92 10.89 6.91
CA LEU A 37 -1.04 9.55 7.49
C LEU A 37 0.34 8.91 7.70
N ASN A 38 1.25 9.11 6.74
CA ASN A 38 2.63 8.64 6.82
C ASN A 38 3.50 9.31 7.91
N ASP A 39 3.11 10.50 8.37
CA ASP A 39 3.83 11.22 9.43
C ASP A 39 3.48 10.67 10.83
N VAL A 40 2.29 10.09 11.01
CA VAL A 40 1.84 9.53 12.31
C VAL A 40 1.97 8.01 12.40
N LEU A 41 2.06 7.32 11.26
CA LEU A 41 2.22 5.87 11.26
C LEU A 41 3.61 5.48 11.76
N HIS A 42 3.66 4.59 12.74
CA HIS A 42 4.90 3.98 13.20
C HIS A 42 5.52 3.15 12.07
N LYS A 43 6.73 3.52 11.63
CA LYS A 43 7.36 2.95 10.42
C LYS A 43 7.90 1.52 10.65
N GLY A 44 8.12 1.13 11.90
CA GLY A 44 8.79 -0.12 12.23
C GLY A 44 10.26 -0.15 11.77
N PRO A 45 11.01 -1.21 12.11
CA PRO A 45 12.39 -1.36 11.66
C PRO A 45 12.48 -1.50 10.13
N SER A 46 13.53 -0.94 9.54
CA SER A 46 13.78 -1.03 8.10
C SER A 46 14.42 -2.37 7.77
N LEU A 47 13.69 -3.22 7.05
CA LEU A 47 14.17 -4.55 6.67
C LEU A 47 15.05 -4.55 5.42
N ILE A 48 15.36 -3.35 4.87
CA ILE A 48 16.37 -3.17 3.82
C ILE A 48 17.75 -3.60 4.33
N GLU A 49 18.02 -3.39 5.62
CA GLU A 49 19.28 -3.79 6.26
C GLU A 49 19.47 -5.31 6.28
N LEU A 50 18.39 -6.10 6.19
CA LEU A 50 18.44 -7.56 6.14
C LEU A 50 18.64 -8.12 4.73
N ILE A 51 18.40 -7.34 3.67
CA ILE A 51 18.52 -7.83 2.29
C ILE A 51 19.96 -8.26 1.98
N PRO A 52 21.01 -7.48 2.31
CA PRO A 52 22.39 -7.91 2.13
C PRO A 52 22.68 -9.25 2.82
N ASP A 53 22.24 -9.43 4.07
CA ASP A 53 22.46 -10.67 4.84
C ASP A 53 21.73 -11.88 4.21
N ILE A 54 20.55 -11.65 3.64
CA ILE A 54 19.79 -12.69 2.92
C ILE A 54 20.53 -13.08 1.63
N LEU A 55 21.04 -12.11 0.87
CA LEU A 55 21.80 -12.36 -0.35
C LEU A 55 23.12 -13.09 -0.08
N ASP A 56 23.81 -12.75 1.01
CA ASP A 56 25.02 -13.44 1.45
C ASP A 56 24.73 -14.93 1.72
N ARG A 57 23.66 -15.23 2.46
CA ARG A 57 23.24 -16.63 2.70
C ARG A 57 22.84 -17.37 1.44
N PHE A 58 22.21 -16.72 0.47
CA PHE A 58 21.90 -17.35 -0.82
C PHE A 58 23.16 -17.79 -1.56
N GLY A 59 24.28 -17.10 -1.38
CA GLY A 59 25.58 -17.48 -1.95
C GLY A 59 26.23 -18.72 -1.32
N LEU A 60 25.79 -19.13 -0.13
CA LEU A 60 26.37 -20.28 0.59
C LEU A 60 25.82 -21.64 0.13
N TYR A 61 24.70 -21.66 -0.60
CA TYR A 61 24.03 -22.89 -1.00
C TYR A 61 24.08 -23.09 -2.52
N PRO A 62 24.33 -24.32 -2.99
CA PRO A 62 24.40 -24.63 -4.43
C PRO A 62 23.05 -24.55 -5.15
N ILE A 63 21.94 -24.56 -4.41
CA ILE A 63 20.58 -24.50 -4.95
C ILE A 63 19.77 -23.48 -4.14
N VAL A 64 19.09 -22.58 -4.85
CA VAL A 64 18.28 -21.51 -4.28
C VAL A 64 16.87 -21.59 -4.83
N LEU A 65 15.87 -21.51 -3.94
CA LEU A 65 14.47 -21.37 -4.31
C LEU A 65 14.02 -19.93 -4.09
N SER A 66 13.40 -19.34 -5.10
CA SER A 66 12.83 -18.00 -5.04
C SER A 66 11.43 -18.03 -5.63
N ALA A 67 10.50 -17.34 -4.96
CA ALA A 67 9.12 -17.22 -5.38
C ALA A 67 8.64 -15.80 -5.14
N ASP A 68 7.82 -15.28 -6.06
CA ASP A 68 7.16 -13.99 -5.90
C ASP A 68 5.78 -14.17 -5.26
N ILE A 69 5.41 -13.27 -4.36
CA ILE A 69 4.09 -13.25 -3.72
C ILE A 69 3.20 -12.33 -4.54
N GLU A 70 2.33 -12.93 -5.36
CA GLU A 70 1.38 -12.14 -6.14
C GLU A 70 0.48 -11.32 -5.20
N LYS A 71 0.48 -9.99 -5.36
CA LYS A 71 -0.35 -9.06 -4.59
C LYS A 71 -0.18 -9.23 -3.07
N ALA A 72 1.06 -9.22 -2.59
CA ALA A 72 1.37 -9.42 -1.16
C ALA A 72 0.60 -8.49 -0.19
N PHE A 73 0.31 -7.23 -0.58
CA PHE A 73 -0.42 -6.29 0.29
C PHE A 73 -1.91 -6.58 0.43
N PRO A 74 -2.67 -6.84 -0.65
CA PRO A 74 -4.04 -7.33 -0.54
C PRO A 74 -4.19 -8.61 0.29
N GLN A 75 -3.16 -9.45 0.41
CA GLN A 75 -3.26 -10.65 1.27
C GLN A 75 -3.28 -10.31 2.77
N LEU A 76 -2.86 -9.10 3.16
CA LEU A 76 -2.79 -8.67 4.55
C LEU A 76 -4.04 -7.90 4.95
N VAL A 77 -4.77 -8.47 5.92
CA VAL A 77 -5.98 -7.85 6.49
C VAL A 77 -5.61 -6.83 7.57
N VAL A 78 -6.23 -5.67 7.51
CA VAL A 78 -6.12 -4.61 8.52
C VAL A 78 -7.09 -4.92 9.65
N VAL A 79 -6.58 -4.88 10.89
CA VAL A 79 -7.37 -5.01 12.11
C VAL A 79 -8.49 -3.96 12.11
N LEU A 80 -9.70 -4.35 12.53
CA LEU A 80 -10.91 -3.51 12.46
C LEU A 80 -10.69 -2.11 13.04
N GLU A 81 -10.02 -2.02 14.18
CA GLU A 81 -9.68 -0.78 14.90
C GLU A 81 -8.85 0.22 14.08
N HIS A 82 -8.10 -0.25 13.08
CA HIS A 82 -7.21 0.58 12.28
C HIS A 82 -7.76 0.90 10.89
N ARG A 83 -8.89 0.31 10.48
CA ARG A 83 -9.50 0.56 9.15
C ARG A 83 -9.97 1.99 8.96
N ASP A 84 -10.32 2.65 10.07
CA ASP A 84 -10.77 4.05 10.05
C ASP A 84 -9.71 5.03 9.56
N PHE A 85 -8.42 4.69 9.70
CA PHE A 85 -7.32 5.50 9.18
C PHE A 85 -7.12 5.35 7.66
N LEU A 86 -7.70 4.31 7.05
CA LEU A 86 -7.60 4.00 5.62
C LEU A 86 -8.88 4.37 4.86
N ARG A 87 -9.61 5.38 5.34
CA ARG A 87 -10.77 5.94 4.66
C ARG A 87 -10.35 6.75 3.44
N PHE A 88 -11.08 6.58 2.34
CA PHE A 88 -10.93 7.37 1.12
C PHE A 88 -12.28 7.80 0.57
N PHE A 89 -12.28 8.90 -0.16
CA PHE A 89 -13.45 9.42 -0.87
C PHE A 89 -13.47 8.88 -2.28
N TYR A 90 -14.64 8.41 -2.71
CA TYR A 90 -14.88 8.10 -4.10
C TYR A 90 -16.00 9.02 -4.62
N PRO A 91 -15.69 9.93 -5.57
CA PRO A 91 -16.70 10.82 -6.13
C PRO A 91 -17.62 10.00 -7.05
N LEU A 92 -18.88 9.82 -6.64
CA LEU A 92 -19.96 9.37 -7.50
C LEU A 92 -20.72 10.59 -8.03
N GLU A 93 -21.42 10.46 -9.16
CA GLU A 93 -22.11 11.59 -9.80
C GLU A 93 -23.06 12.38 -8.86
N GLU A 94 -23.00 13.70 -9.03
CA GLU A 94 -23.89 14.81 -8.65
C GLU A 94 -24.55 14.95 -7.26
N SER A 95 -24.29 14.15 -6.23
CA SER A 95 -24.65 14.59 -4.85
C SER A 95 -24.18 13.75 -3.67
N ARG A 96 -23.63 12.53 -3.89
CA ARG A 96 -23.27 11.64 -2.78
C ARG A 96 -21.78 11.34 -2.76
N GLU A 97 -21.09 11.96 -1.82
CA GLU A 97 -19.76 11.52 -1.41
C GLU A 97 -19.89 10.19 -0.66
N MET A 98 -19.36 9.12 -1.24
CA MET A 98 -19.24 7.85 -0.53
C MET A 98 -17.84 7.75 0.09
N VAL A 99 -17.82 7.50 1.40
CA VAL A 99 -16.59 7.21 2.14
C VAL A 99 -16.43 5.70 2.21
N TYR A 100 -15.36 5.20 1.60
CA TYR A 100 -14.98 3.79 1.64
C TYR A 100 -13.82 3.57 2.62
N GLN A 101 -13.70 2.34 3.12
CA GLN A 101 -12.62 1.90 4.01
C GLN A 101 -11.87 0.73 3.40
N HIS A 102 -10.54 0.77 3.42
CA HIS A 102 -9.76 -0.40 3.07
C HIS A 102 -9.75 -1.41 4.22
N CYS A 103 -10.08 -2.66 3.90
CA CYS A 103 -9.94 -3.79 4.83
C CYS A 103 -8.55 -4.45 4.75
N GLN A 104 -7.75 -4.08 3.76
CA GLN A 104 -6.44 -4.66 3.45
C GLN A 104 -5.39 -3.57 3.38
N VAL A 105 -4.12 -3.96 3.52
CA VAL A 105 -3.01 -3.01 3.43
C VAL A 105 -2.94 -2.43 2.01
N VAL A 106 -2.84 -1.11 1.92
CA VAL A 106 -2.76 -0.38 0.64
C VAL A 106 -1.33 0.00 0.30
N PHE A 107 -1.06 0.14 -0.98
CA PHE A 107 0.21 0.71 -1.44
C PHE A 107 0.33 2.18 -1.03
N GLY A 108 1.56 2.61 -0.71
CA GLY A 108 1.88 4.02 -0.44
C GLY A 108 1.91 4.43 1.03
N VAL A 109 1.54 3.55 1.97
CA VAL A 109 1.71 3.80 3.42
C VAL A 109 3.13 3.45 3.89
N CYS A 110 3.68 4.23 4.83
CA CYS A 110 5.06 4.03 5.32
C CYS A 110 5.32 2.66 5.98
N LEU A 111 4.28 1.94 6.36
CA LEU A 111 4.32 0.57 6.89
C LEU A 111 4.71 -0.49 5.84
N PHE A 112 4.76 -0.12 4.54
CA PHE A 112 5.03 -1.02 3.40
C PHE A 112 6.24 -1.93 3.62
N LYS A 113 7.31 -1.40 4.22
CA LYS A 113 8.60 -2.11 4.34
C LYS A 113 8.64 -3.09 5.51
N SER A 114 7.90 -2.84 6.59
CA SER A 114 7.97 -3.64 7.82
C SER A 114 6.93 -4.77 7.86
N ILE A 115 5.74 -4.57 7.29
CA ILE A 115 4.65 -5.55 7.41
C ILE A 115 4.88 -6.81 6.54
N LEU A 116 5.32 -6.66 5.28
CA LEU A 116 5.40 -7.79 4.34
C LEU A 116 6.33 -8.91 4.82
N ILE A 117 7.51 -8.54 5.33
CA ILE A 117 8.52 -9.51 5.72
C ILE A 117 8.20 -10.09 7.11
N GLY A 118 7.66 -9.29 8.05
CA GLY A 118 7.21 -9.79 9.36
C GLY A 118 6.05 -10.80 9.28
N GLY A 119 5.15 -10.64 8.30
CA GLY A 119 4.12 -11.63 7.99
C GLY A 119 4.67 -12.88 7.31
N CYS A 120 5.64 -12.71 6.40
CA CYS A 120 6.28 -13.83 5.70
C CYS A 120 7.09 -14.73 6.66
N PHE A 121 7.88 -14.16 7.58
CA PHE A 121 8.64 -14.93 8.56
C PHE A 121 7.76 -15.70 9.56
N LYS A 122 6.58 -15.17 9.93
CA LYS A 122 5.63 -15.88 10.80
C LYS A 122 4.91 -17.04 10.12
N SER A 123 4.88 -17.06 8.79
CA SER A 123 4.22 -18.14 8.04
C SER A 123 5.15 -19.32 7.73
N PHE A 124 6.45 -19.18 8.01
CA PHE A 124 7.49 -20.21 7.80
C PHE A 124 8.18 -20.65 9.10
N ALA A 125 7.70 -20.20 10.27
CA ALA A 125 8.20 -20.60 11.58
C ALA A 125 7.17 -21.43 12.35
#